data_AF-A0A3S1KDH1-F1
#
_entry.id   AF-A0A3S1KDH1-F1
#
_cell.length_a   1.000
_cell.length_b   1.000
_cell.length_c   1.000
_cell.angle_alpha   90.00
_cell.angle_beta   90.00
_cell.angle_gamma   90.00
#
_symmetry.space_group_name_H-M   'P 1'
#
loop_
_entity.id
_entity.type
_entity.pdbx_description
1 polymer ?
#
loop_
_entity_poly.entity_id
_entity_poly.type
_entity_poly.pdbx_seq_one_letter_code
_entity_poly.pdbx_strand_id
1 'polypeptide(L)'
;MALHLVGENIDKTRSHYQAETGKLVQLMRGIYVDAGEDIEATILKHAVRIAKYLYPNAYLSAASAVLLGPTRDGRLFLSGRRIQRRRLRLLEIIQNAAPDHPSVAQAIVDDGMG
;
A
#
# COMPACT_ATOMS: atom_id res chain seq x y z
N MET A 1 10.60 6.77 10.11
CA MET A 1 10.30 6.03 8.88
C MET A 1 8.80 6.10 8.75
N ALA A 2 8.28 6.82 7.76
CA ALA A 2 6.92 7.34 7.84
C ALA A 2 5.81 6.27 7.79
N LEU A 3 6.05 5.12 7.14
CA LEU A 3 5.12 4.00 7.05
C LEU A 3 5.59 2.79 7.87
N HIS A 4 4.66 2.21 8.63
CA HIS A 4 4.89 1.01 9.43
C HIS A 4 3.92 -0.11 9.04
N LEU A 5 4.46 -1.27 8.68
CA LEU A 5 3.76 -2.48 8.29
C LEU A 5 4.09 -3.59 9.28
N VAL A 6 3.05 -4.08 9.96
CA VAL A 6 3.20 -5.10 11.00
C VAL A 6 3.70 -6.40 10.39
N GLY A 7 4.81 -6.92 10.92
CA GLY A 7 5.48 -8.12 10.41
C GLY A 7 6.53 -7.84 9.33
N GLU A 8 6.62 -6.61 8.82
CA GLU A 8 7.73 -6.20 7.93
C GLU A 8 8.73 -5.32 8.69
N ASN A 9 8.27 -4.21 9.27
CA ASN A 9 9.17 -3.21 9.88
C ASN A 9 8.78 -2.79 11.30
N ILE A 10 7.64 -3.28 11.81
CA ILE A 10 7.21 -3.12 13.19
C ILE A 10 6.56 -4.42 13.66
N ASP A 11 6.72 -4.77 14.94
CA ASP A 11 5.95 -5.87 15.55
C ASP A 11 4.59 -5.39 16.08
N LYS A 12 3.69 -6.35 16.30
CA LYS A 12 2.32 -6.10 16.74
C LYS A 12 2.23 -5.40 18.10
N THR A 13 3.13 -5.72 19.04
CA THR A 13 3.10 -5.16 20.39
C THR A 13 3.54 -3.70 20.36
N ARG A 14 4.64 -3.41 19.65
CA ARG A 14 5.12 -2.05 19.44
C ARG A 14 4.12 -1.21 18.66
N SER A 15 3.49 -1.75 17.61
CA SER A 15 2.50 -1.00 16.83
C SER A 15 1.28 -0.62 17.67
N HIS A 16 0.80 -1.54 18.53
CA HIS A 16 -0.32 -1.28 19.43
C HIS A 16 0.01 -0.19 20.45
N TYR A 17 1.11 -0.37 21.18
CA TYR A 17 1.54 0.61 22.20
C TYR A 17 1.79 2.01 21.60
N GLN A 18 2.43 2.09 20.44
CA GLN A 18 2.69 3.37 19.80
C GLN A 18 1.42 4.04 19.24
N ALA A 19 0.44 3.26 18.81
CA ALA A 19 -0.87 3.80 18.42
C ALA A 19 -1.65 4.31 19.64
N GLU A 20 -1.68 3.56 20.75
CA GLU A 20 -2.34 3.99 22.00
C GLU A 20 -1.72 5.25 22.59
N THR A 21 -0.41 5.41 22.46
CA THR A 21 0.32 6.60 22.93
C THR A 21 0.32 7.76 21.92
N GLY A 22 -0.41 7.64 20.81
CA GLY A 22 -0.57 8.69 19.81
C GLY A 22 0.66 8.94 18.92
N LYS A 23 1.69 8.09 18.99
CA LYS A 23 2.89 8.20 18.15
C LYS A 23 2.63 7.71 16.72
N LEU A 24 1.74 6.73 16.58
CA LEU A 24 1.32 6.20 15.28
C LEU A 24 -0.17 6.44 15.05
N VAL A 25 -0.51 6.81 13.83
CA VAL A 25 -1.89 6.83 13.35
C VAL A 25 -2.17 5.51 12.62
N GLN A 26 -3.16 4.77 13.10
CA GLN A 26 -3.60 3.55 12.42
C GLN A 26 -4.40 3.89 11.16
N LEU A 27 -3.91 3.44 10.01
CA LEU A 27 -4.66 3.52 8.76
C LEU A 27 -5.60 2.32 8.61
N MET A 28 -5.10 1.14 8.99
CA MET A 28 -5.82 -0.13 8.97
C MET A 28 -5.14 -1.15 9.89
N ARG A 29 -5.77 -2.30 10.13
CA ARG A 29 -5.09 -3.42 10.80
C ARG A 29 -3.77 -3.75 10.10
N GLY A 30 -2.67 -3.62 10.84
CA GLY A 30 -1.33 -3.91 10.36
C GLY A 30 -0.63 -2.77 9.59
N ILE A 31 -1.29 -1.62 9.40
CA ILE A 31 -0.74 -0.49 8.63
C ILE A 31 -0.89 0.79 9.45
N TYR A 32 0.25 1.43 9.72
CA TYR A 32 0.35 2.62 10.54
C TYR A 32 1.28 3.64 9.89
N VAL A 33 1.12 4.90 10.27
CA VAL A 33 2.02 5.98 9.87
C VAL A 33 2.43 6.82 11.07
N ASP A 34 3.60 7.45 11.00
CA ASP A 34 4.06 8.37 12.03
C ASP A 34 3.06 9.55 12.16
N ALA A 35 2.65 9.87 13.39
CA ALA A 35 1.62 10.90 13.64
C ALA A 35 2.08 12.34 13.31
N GLY A 36 3.39 12.57 13.25
CA GLY A 36 3.98 13.88 12.93
C GLY A 36 4.26 14.12 11.44
N GLU A 37 4.02 13.12 10.58
CA GLU A 37 4.29 13.20 9.14
C GLU A 37 3.05 13.62 8.33
N ASP A 38 3.26 14.06 7.09
CA ASP A 38 2.16 14.18 6.13
C ASP A 38 1.65 12.79 5.76
N ILE A 39 0.53 12.41 6.39
CA ILE A 39 -0.07 11.09 6.23
C ILE A 39 -0.48 10.83 4.78
N GLU A 40 -1.06 11.83 4.11
CA GLU A 40 -1.55 11.62 2.74
C GLU A 40 -0.39 11.46 1.76
N ALA A 41 0.64 12.30 1.88
CA ALA A 41 1.86 12.17 1.08
C ALA A 41 2.56 10.82 1.34
N THR A 42 2.60 10.38 2.60
CA THR A 42 3.18 9.09 2.98
C THR A 42 2.43 7.92 2.35
N ILE A 43 1.09 7.93 2.42
CA ILE A 43 0.26 6.88 1.82
C ILE A 43 0.49 6.78 0.31
N LEU A 44 0.52 7.92 -0.40
CA LEU A 44 0.68 7.93 -1.85
C LEU A 44 2.10 7.53 -2.25
N LYS A 45 3.13 8.02 -1.55
CA LYS A 45 4.54 7.66 -1.78
C LYS A 45 4.77 6.15 -1.66
N HIS A 46 4.13 5.51 -0.69
CA HIS A 46 4.31 4.08 -0.38
C HIS A 46 3.13 3.21 -0.87
N ALA A 47 2.29 3.70 -1.78
CA ALA A 47 1.07 3.02 -2.20
C ALA A 47 1.32 1.61 -2.77
N VAL A 48 2.40 1.42 -3.54
CA VAL A 48 2.77 0.11 -4.09
C VAL A 48 3.17 -0.86 -2.99
N ARG A 49 3.94 -0.41 -1.99
CA ARG A 49 4.33 -1.22 -0.83
C ARG A 49 3.12 -1.63 0.01
N ILE A 50 2.22 -0.67 0.30
CA ILE A 50 0.94 -0.92 0.98
C ILE A 50 0.12 -1.97 0.23
N ALA A 51 0.04 -1.85 -1.11
CA ALA A 51 -0.68 -2.80 -1.93
C ALA A 51 -0.03 -4.18 -1.95
N LYS A 52 1.30 -4.27 -2.03
CA LYS A 52 2.02 -5.54 -1.97
C LYS A 52 1.78 -6.27 -0.64
N TYR A 53 1.76 -5.54 0.47
CA TYR A 53 1.45 -6.08 1.80
C TYR A 53 0.03 -6.66 1.88
N LEU A 54 -0.96 -5.95 1.33
CA LEU A 54 -2.37 -6.35 1.38
C LEU A 54 -2.77 -7.40 0.34
N TYR A 55 -2.09 -7.40 -0.80
CA TYR A 55 -2.43 -8.19 -1.99
C TYR A 55 -1.17 -8.88 -2.53
N PRO A 56 -0.55 -9.81 -1.77
CA PRO A 56 0.79 -10.35 -2.08
C PRO A 56 0.89 -11.04 -3.45
N ASN A 57 -0.24 -11.56 -3.97
CA ASN A 57 -0.33 -12.28 -5.23
C ASN A 57 -0.95 -11.46 -6.37
N ALA A 58 -1.22 -10.17 -6.16
CA ALA A 58 -1.68 -9.27 -7.21
C ALA A 58 -0.50 -8.55 -7.87
N TYR A 59 -0.70 -8.05 -9.08
CA TYR A 59 0.28 -7.25 -9.82
C TYR A 59 -0.35 -5.94 -10.29
N LEU A 60 0.49 -4.92 -10.48
CA LEU A 60 0.05 -3.62 -11.01
C LEU A 60 -0.55 -3.81 -12.41
N SER A 61 -1.65 -3.12 -12.69
CA SER A 61 -2.32 -3.16 -14.00
C SER A 61 -2.76 -1.77 -14.44
N ALA A 62 -3.26 -1.64 -15.67
CA ALA A 62 -3.71 -0.38 -16.26
C ALA A 62 -2.66 0.74 -16.11
N ALA A 63 -3.09 1.97 -15.77
CA ALA A 63 -2.19 3.11 -15.58
C ALA A 63 -1.11 2.84 -14.51
N SER A 64 -1.42 2.09 -13.45
CA SER A 64 -0.48 1.83 -12.37
C SER A 64 0.68 0.93 -12.77
N ALA A 65 0.51 0.07 -13.78
CA ALA A 65 1.61 -0.73 -14.32
C ALA A 65 2.66 0.11 -15.06
N VAL A 66 2.24 1.22 -15.67
CA VAL A 66 3.13 2.14 -16.40
C VAL A 66 3.77 3.13 -15.43
N LEU A 67 2.97 3.66 -14.50
CA LEU A 67 3.43 4.64 -13.50
C LEU A 67 4.30 4.02 -12.41
N LEU A 68 4.24 2.69 -12.24
CA LEU A 68 4.79 1.99 -11.08
C LEU A 68 4.32 2.60 -9.75
N GLY A 69 3.04 3.00 -9.72
CA GLY A 69 2.48 3.82 -8.66
C GLY A 69 0.99 4.13 -8.84
N PRO A 70 0.40 4.88 -7.91
CA PRO A 70 -0.98 5.34 -8.04
C PRO A 70 -1.09 6.42 -9.13
N THR A 71 -2.29 6.60 -9.67
CA THR A 71 -2.63 7.75 -10.51
C THR A 71 -2.61 9.04 -9.70
N ARG A 72 -2.59 10.18 -10.40
CA ARG A 72 -2.56 11.52 -9.77
C ARG A 72 -3.73 11.77 -8.81
N ASP A 73 -4.89 11.16 -9.07
CA ASP A 73 -6.07 11.22 -8.21
C ASP A 73 -6.13 10.12 -7.14
N GLY A 74 -5.02 9.39 -6.93
CA GLY A 74 -4.84 8.46 -5.82
C GLY A 74 -5.33 7.04 -6.08
N ARG A 75 -5.67 6.64 -7.32
CA ARG A 75 -6.11 5.27 -7.61
C ARG A 75 -4.92 4.36 -7.92
N LEU A 76 -4.89 3.19 -7.32
CA LEU A 76 -3.90 2.16 -7.60
C LEU A 76 -4.60 0.93 -8.19
N PHE A 77 -4.27 0.60 -9.42
CA PHE A 77 -4.89 -0.50 -10.16
C PHE A 77 -4.07 -1.77 -10.04
N LEU A 78 -4.75 -2.84 -9.63
CA LEU A 78 -4.20 -4.18 -9.49
C LEU A 78 -5.03 -5.17 -10.30
N SER A 79 -4.38 -6.26 -10.71
CA SER A 79 -5.07 -7.46 -11.19
C SER A 79 -4.70 -8.65 -10.31
N GLY A 80 -5.67 -9.49 -9.99
CA GLY A 80 -5.44 -10.75 -9.27
C GLY A 80 -6.70 -11.60 -9.15
N ARG A 81 -6.72 -12.56 -8.21
CA ARG A 81 -7.79 -13.56 -8.11
C ARG A 81 -9.17 -12.98 -7.76
N ARG A 82 -9.22 -11.88 -7.00
CA ARG A 82 -10.47 -11.29 -6.49
C ARG A 82 -10.77 -9.96 -7.18
N ILE A 83 -12.05 -9.63 -7.28
CA ILE A 83 -12.50 -8.28 -7.62
C ILE A 83 -12.88 -7.59 -6.30
N GLN A 84 -12.14 -6.55 -5.95
CA GLN A 84 -12.40 -5.80 -4.71
C GLN A 84 -11.82 -4.40 -4.80
N ARG A 85 -12.46 -3.47 -4.07
CA ARG A 85 -11.98 -2.11 -3.90
C ARG A 85 -11.76 -1.81 -2.43
N ARG A 86 -10.71 -1.06 -2.13
CA ARG A 86 -10.41 -0.62 -0.78
C ARG A 86 -9.90 0.80 -0.81
N ARG A 87 -10.54 1.65 -0.01
CA ARG A 87 -10.07 3.02 0.20
C ARG A 87 -9.31 3.12 1.50
N LEU A 88 -8.16 3.78 1.45
CA LEU A 88 -7.30 4.14 2.56
C LEU A 88 -7.02 5.64 2.43
N ARG A 89 -7.91 6.47 2.98
CA ARG A 89 -7.85 7.94 2.86
C ARG A 89 -7.83 8.40 1.38
N LEU A 90 -6.78 9.08 0.92
CA LEU A 90 -6.65 9.47 -0.50
C LEU A 90 -6.29 8.33 -1.45
N LEU A 91 -5.82 7.18 -0.96
CA LEU A 91 -5.51 6.02 -1.79
C LEU A 91 -6.75 5.14 -2.01
N GLU A 92 -7.09 4.87 -3.26
CA GLU A 92 -8.09 3.85 -3.62
C GLU A 92 -7.42 2.70 -4.37
N ILE A 93 -7.33 1.53 -3.73
CA ILE A 93 -6.84 0.31 -4.37
C ILE A 93 -8.00 -0.38 -5.07
N ILE A 94 -7.87 -0.56 -6.38
CA ILE A 94 -8.86 -1.19 -7.25
C ILE A 94 -8.24 -2.47 -7.81
N GLN A 95 -8.70 -3.62 -7.31
CA GLN A 95 -8.30 -4.91 -7.84
C GLN A 95 -9.38 -5.45 -8.78
N ASN A 96 -9.00 -5.72 -10.02
CA ASN A 96 -9.83 -6.42 -11.00
C ASN A 96 -9.37 -7.89 -11.16
N ALA A 97 -10.21 -8.70 -11.80
CA ALA A 97 -9.85 -10.07 -12.14
C ALA A 97 -8.64 -10.08 -13.08
N ALA A 98 -7.63 -10.88 -12.74
CA ALA A 98 -6.56 -11.20 -13.65
C ALA A 98 -7.08 -12.09 -14.79
N PRO A 99 -6.59 -11.90 -16.04
CA PRO A 99 -6.80 -12.88 -17.10
C PRO A 99 -6.13 -14.21 -16.75
N ASP A 100 -6.55 -15.29 -17.40
CA ASP A 100 -6.03 -16.65 -17.16
C ASP A 100 -4.53 -16.78 -17.45
N HIS A 101 -4.06 -16.08 -18.47
CA HIS A 101 -2.66 -16.09 -18.91
C HIS A 101 -2.09 -14.67 -18.97
N PRO A 102 -1.75 -14.06 -17.81
CA PRO A 102 -1.23 -12.71 -17.78
C PRO A 102 0.23 -12.68 -18.25
N SER A 103 0.56 -11.69 -19.09
CA SER A 103 1.94 -11.32 -19.36
C SER A 103 2.38 -10.28 -18.32
N VAL A 104 3.38 -10.61 -17.52
CA VAL A 104 3.88 -9.75 -16.44
C VAL A 104 5.38 -9.57 -16.55
N ALA A 105 5.87 -8.41 -16.10
CA ALA A 105 7.28 -8.10 -15.97
C ALA A 105 7.61 -7.74 -14.52
N GLN A 106 8.86 -7.94 -14.12
CA GLN A 106 9.35 -7.45 -12.83
C GLN A 106 9.66 -5.97 -12.93
N ALA A 107 9.35 -5.24 -11.85
CA ALA A 107 9.69 -3.84 -11.70
C ALA A 107 10.24 -3.60 -10.29
N ILE A 108 11.21 -2.70 -10.19
CA ILE A 108 11.73 -2.21 -8.92
C ILE A 108 11.10 -0.84 -8.68
N VAL A 109 10.48 -0.67 -7.50
CA VAL A 109 9.90 0.60 -7.08
C VAL A 109 10.74 1.13 -5.93
N ASP A 110 11.47 2.21 -6.17
CA ASP A 110 12.17 2.92 -5.10
C ASP A 110 11.20 3.87 -4.41
N ASP A 111 10.76 3.49 -3.21
CA ASP A 111 9.99 4.33 -2.31
C ASP A 111 10.83 4.85 -1.13
N GLY A 112 12.14 4.60 -1.12
CA GLY A 112 13.07 5.03 -0.08
C GLY A 112 12.98 4.24 1.24
N MET A 113 12.29 3.09 1.28
CA MET A 113 12.19 2.24 2.48
C MET A 113 12.99 0.94 2.41
N GLY A 114 13.83 0.76 1.39
CA GLY A 114 14.57 -0.48 1.16
C GLY A 114 13.75 -1.49 0.37
#